data_AF-A0A7S1CWJ3-F1
#
_entry.id   AF-A0A7S1CWJ3-F1
#
_cell.length_a   1.000
_cell.length_b   1.000
_cell.length_c   1.000
_cell.angle_alpha   90.00
_cell.angle_beta   90.00
_cell.angle_gamma   90.00
#
_symmetry.space_group_name_H-M   'P 1'
#
loop_
_entity.id
_entity.type
_entity.pdbx_description
1 polymer ?
#
loop_
_entity_poly.entity_id
_entity_poly.type
_entity_poly.pdbx_seq_one_letter_code
_entity_poly.pdbx_strand_id
1 'polypeptide(L)'
;MPSKEEDTFKGGPLPGDVQVICDVLDSAKVEDYDCRVVDQLVSFMYGYTSNVLQDAQEISKEMHAETNTIGTDDVAIAMKLQSHHTFVDAPPLHTVGMIASQVNSVPLPEVVERDGLRIPVDESDLLTNPNVQLEPKK
;
A
#
# COMPACT_ATOMS: atom_id res chain seq x y z
N MET A 1 32.47 -0.68 -5.59
CA MET A 1 32.19 0.70 -6.00
C MET A 1 32.08 0.74 -7.52
N PRO A 2 30.88 0.55 -8.09
CA PRO A 2 30.59 0.97 -9.44
C PRO A 2 30.00 2.39 -9.43
N SER A 3 30.65 3.25 -10.20
CA SER A 3 30.18 4.47 -10.86
C SER A 3 28.72 4.89 -10.65
N LYS A 4 28.54 6.06 -10.02
CA LYS A 4 27.38 6.92 -10.24
C LYS A 4 27.30 7.24 -11.73
N GLU A 5 26.45 6.53 -12.47
CA GLU A 5 26.01 7.01 -13.76
C GLU A 5 25.18 8.28 -13.49
N GLU A 6 25.79 9.42 -13.80
CA GLU A 6 25.08 10.69 -13.92
C GLU A 6 24.06 10.57 -15.05
N ASP A 7 22.87 10.08 -14.73
CA ASP A 7 21.68 10.36 -15.51
C ASP A 7 21.26 11.82 -15.22
N THR A 8 22.11 12.75 -15.64
CA THR A 8 21.74 14.15 -15.78
C THR A 8 20.61 14.23 -16.79
N PHE A 9 19.44 14.65 -16.32
CA PHE A 9 18.31 15.05 -17.14
C PHE A 9 18.80 16.00 -18.24
N LYS A 10 18.87 15.52 -19.48
CA LYS A 10 19.37 16.27 -20.64
C LYS A 10 18.36 17.34 -21.03
N GLY A 11 18.36 18.47 -20.34
CA GLY A 11 17.59 19.65 -20.76
C GLY A 11 17.21 20.59 -19.62
N GLY A 12 18.12 21.50 -19.24
CA GLY A 12 17.83 22.62 -18.33
C GLY A 12 17.99 22.31 -16.83
N PRO A 13 17.86 23.34 -15.96
CA PRO A 13 17.78 23.13 -14.52
C PRO A 13 16.62 22.20 -14.21
N LEU A 14 16.85 21.22 -13.33
CA LEU A 14 15.80 20.31 -12.86
C LEU A 14 14.59 21.13 -12.36
N PRO A 15 13.35 20.71 -12.63
CA PRO A 15 12.16 21.34 -12.05
C PRO A 15 12.26 21.40 -10.52
N GLY A 16 11.73 22.46 -9.91
CA GLY A 16 11.82 22.67 -8.46
C GLY A 16 11.29 21.47 -7.64
N ASP A 17 10.20 20.85 -8.08
CA ASP A 17 9.58 19.71 -7.39
C ASP A 17 10.47 18.46 -7.40
N VAL A 18 11.21 18.27 -8.49
CA VAL A 18 12.19 17.17 -8.63
C VAL A 18 13.35 17.38 -7.66
N GLN A 19 13.81 18.63 -7.52
CA GLN A 19 14.89 18.96 -6.59
C GLN A 19 14.49 18.69 -5.14
N VAL A 20 13.26 19.04 -4.74
CA VAL A 20 12.76 18.74 -3.39
C VAL A 20 12.71 17.24 -3.12
N ILE A 21 12.32 16.42 -4.10
CA ILE A 21 12.28 14.96 -3.93
C ILE A 21 13.69 14.39 -3.81
N CYS A 22 14.66 14.89 -4.59
CA CYS A 22 16.07 14.50 -4.43
C CYS A 22 16.59 14.87 -3.03
N ASP A 23 16.29 16.07 -2.53
CA ASP A 23 16.68 16.49 -1.18
C ASP A 23 16.05 15.59 -0.10
N VAL A 24 14.81 15.12 -0.30
CA VAL A 24 14.14 14.16 0.58
C VAL A 24 14.84 12.80 0.55
N LEU A 25 15.19 12.28 -0.64
CA LEU A 25 15.92 11.01 -0.79
C LEU A 25 17.31 11.07 -0.15
N ASP A 26 18.00 12.20 -0.29
CA ASP A 26 19.29 12.47 0.36
C ASP A 26 19.13 12.49 1.89
N SER A 27 18.06 13.12 2.40
CA SER A 27 17.77 13.13 3.84
C SER A 27 17.46 11.72 4.40
N ALA A 28 16.87 10.85 3.57
CA ALA A 28 16.56 9.45 3.88
C ALA A 28 17.78 8.52 3.74
N LYS A 29 18.95 9.05 3.33
CA LYS A 29 20.20 8.30 3.10
C LYS A 29 20.07 7.20 2.05
N VAL A 30 19.27 7.43 1.01
CA VAL A 30 19.17 6.51 -0.13
C VAL A 30 20.20 6.93 -1.17
N GLU A 31 21.33 6.22 -1.22
CA GLU A 31 22.47 6.58 -2.09
C GLU A 31 22.34 6.05 -3.53
N ASP A 32 21.45 5.08 -3.78
CA ASP A 32 21.29 4.41 -5.06
C ASP A 32 19.80 4.25 -5.40
N TYR A 33 19.34 4.96 -6.44
CA TYR A 33 17.97 4.90 -6.94
C TYR A 33 17.94 5.15 -8.46
N ASP A 34 17.00 4.51 -9.15
CA ASP A 34 16.75 4.74 -10.59
C ASP A 34 16.07 6.11 -10.78
N CYS A 35 16.43 6.83 -11.84
CA CYS A 35 15.85 8.13 -12.18
C CYS A 35 14.31 8.07 -12.29
N ARG A 36 13.74 6.92 -12.69
CA ARG A 36 12.28 6.70 -12.78
C ARG A 36 11.57 6.73 -11.43
N VAL A 37 12.28 6.49 -10.33
CA VAL A 37 11.70 6.57 -8.98
C VAL A 37 11.26 8.00 -8.70
N VAL A 38 12.06 8.98 -9.12
CA VAL A 38 11.75 10.40 -8.93
C VAL A 38 10.48 10.78 -9.70
N ASP A 39 10.36 10.39 -10.96
CA ASP A 39 9.17 10.63 -11.78
C ASP A 39 7.91 9.98 -11.19
N GLN A 40 8.06 8.77 -10.66
CA GLN A 40 6.97 8.04 -10.00
C GLN A 40 6.55 8.73 -8.70
N LEU A 41 7.51 9.24 -7.91
CA LEU A 41 7.23 9.97 -6.67
C LEU A 41 6.55 11.31 -6.94
N VAL A 42 6.98 12.07 -7.95
CA VAL A 42 6.27 13.31 -8.37
C VAL A 42 4.84 12.98 -8.77
N SER A 43 4.65 11.96 -9.60
CA SER A 43 3.32 11.53 -10.05
C SER A 43 2.44 11.08 -8.89
N PHE A 44 3.02 10.38 -7.92
CA PHE A 44 2.33 9.96 -6.70
C PHE A 44 1.93 11.16 -5.83
N MET A 45 2.82 12.12 -5.60
CA MET A 45 2.54 13.32 -4.80
C MET A 45 1.40 14.15 -5.41
N TYR A 46 1.42 14.32 -6.74
CA TYR A 46 0.34 14.97 -7.46
C TYR A 46 -0.98 14.20 -7.33
N GLY A 47 -0.96 12.88 -7.55
CA GLY A 47 -2.15 12.03 -7.43
C GLY A 47 -2.74 12.04 -6.02
N TYR A 48 -1.89 11.92 -5.00
CA TYR A 48 -2.31 11.96 -3.59
C TYR A 48 -2.95 13.29 -3.23
N THR A 49 -2.30 14.41 -3.58
CA THR A 49 -2.82 15.75 -3.29
C THR A 49 -4.15 16.02 -4.00
N SER A 50 -4.25 15.60 -5.27
CA SER A 50 -5.50 15.74 -6.04
C SER A 50 -6.65 14.94 -5.40
N ASN A 51 -6.40 13.71 -4.97
CA ASN A 51 -7.42 12.87 -4.33
C ASN A 51 -7.87 13.48 -3.00
N VAL A 52 -6.93 13.90 -2.14
CA VAL A 52 -7.25 14.53 -0.85
C VAL A 52 -8.05 15.82 -1.04
N LEU A 53 -7.71 16.65 -2.03
CA LEU A 53 -8.46 17.88 -2.32
C LEU A 53 -9.86 17.61 -2.89
N GLN A 54 -10.01 16.56 -3.69
CA GLN A 54 -11.31 16.14 -4.21
C GLN A 54 -12.24 15.69 -3.07
N ASP A 55 -11.73 14.86 -2.16
CA ASP A 55 -12.48 14.41 -0.99
C ASP A 55 -12.80 15.58 -0.05
N ALA A 56 -11.84 16.49 0.17
CA ALA A 56 -12.06 17.69 0.97
C ALA A 56 -13.14 18.60 0.34
N GLN A 57 -13.21 18.70 -0.99
CA GLN A 57 -14.25 19.45 -1.68
C GLN A 57 -15.64 18.82 -1.46
N GLU A 58 -15.73 17.49 -1.48
CA GLU A 58 -16.99 16.77 -1.24
C GLU A 58 -17.45 16.96 0.22
N ILE A 59 -16.53 16.80 1.18
CA ILE A 59 -16.79 17.07 2.60
C ILE A 59 -17.24 18.51 2.82
N SER A 60 -16.56 19.49 2.20
CA SER A 60 -16.91 20.91 2.33
C SER A 60 -18.32 21.20 1.79
N LYS A 61 -18.72 20.59 0.67
CA LYS A 61 -20.09 20.73 0.12
C LYS A 61 -21.16 20.20 1.06
N GLU A 62 -20.89 19.08 1.73
CA GLU A 62 -21.86 18.45 2.64
C GLU A 62 -21.93 19.18 3.99
N MET A 63 -20.79 19.58 4.54
CA MET A 63 -20.66 20.09 5.90
C MET A 63 -20.80 21.62 5.97
N HIS A 64 -20.38 22.32 4.92
CA HIS A 64 -20.35 23.78 4.82
C HIS A 64 -21.11 24.28 3.58
N ALA A 65 -22.41 23.93 3.50
CA ALA A 65 -23.30 24.21 2.36
C ALA A 65 -23.38 25.67 1.90
N GLU A 66 -22.96 26.65 2.71
CA GLU A 66 -23.08 28.08 2.40
C GLU A 66 -21.76 28.74 1.94
N THR A 67 -20.61 28.10 2.17
CA THR A 67 -19.29 28.64 1.80
C THR A 67 -18.56 27.66 0.91
N ASN A 68 -18.45 27.97 -0.38
CA ASN A 68 -17.74 27.16 -1.38
C ASN A 68 -16.20 27.25 -1.23
N THR A 69 -15.70 27.33 0.00
CA THR A 69 -14.30 27.51 0.36
C THR A 69 -13.85 26.31 1.17
N ILE A 70 -12.82 25.61 0.68
CA ILE A 70 -12.24 24.45 1.37
C ILE A 70 -11.58 24.93 2.67
N GLY A 71 -12.08 24.45 3.81
CA GLY A 71 -11.51 24.71 5.11
C GLY A 71 -10.30 23.83 5.42
N THR A 72 -9.46 24.24 6.36
CA THR A 72 -8.37 23.38 6.87
C THR A 72 -8.91 22.14 7.56
N ASP A 73 -10.10 22.23 8.15
CA ASP A 73 -10.76 21.11 8.83
C ASP A 73 -11.24 20.06 7.82
N ASP A 74 -11.78 20.48 6.67
CA ASP A 74 -12.18 19.60 5.57
C ASP A 74 -10.99 18.78 5.05
N VAL A 75 -9.83 19.44 4.87
CA VAL A 75 -8.58 18.77 4.44
C VAL A 75 -8.08 17.80 5.53
N ALA A 76 -8.20 18.16 6.80
CA ALA A 76 -7.78 17.27 7.89
C ALA A 76 -8.66 16.02 7.99
N ILE A 77 -9.96 16.14 7.72
CA ILE A 77 -10.89 15.01 7.66
C ILE A 77 -10.58 14.14 6.45
N ALA A 78 -10.41 14.75 5.26
CA ALA A 78 -10.06 14.04 4.02
C ALA A 78 -8.75 13.25 4.17
N MET A 79 -7.72 13.86 4.77
CA MET A 79 -6.43 13.19 5.00
C MET A 79 -6.56 11.98 5.93
N LYS A 80 -7.37 12.07 7.00
CA LYS A 80 -7.63 10.93 7.90
C LYS A 80 -8.36 9.81 7.17
N LEU A 81 -9.38 10.15 6.38
CA LEU A 81 -10.14 9.17 5.60
C LEU A 81 -9.22 8.42 4.62
N GLN A 82 -8.42 9.16 3.85
CA GLN A 82 -7.45 8.60 2.91
C GLN A 82 -6.41 7.72 3.63
N SER A 83 -5.95 8.16 4.81
CA SER A 83 -4.97 7.40 5.60
C SER A 83 -5.51 6.04 6.02
N HIS A 84 -6.77 5.97 6.47
CA HIS A 84 -7.41 4.70 6.84
C HIS A 84 -7.61 3.75 5.66
N HIS A 85 -7.78 4.28 4.44
CA HIS A 85 -8.00 3.46 3.24
C HIS A 85 -6.70 2.97 2.59
N THR A 86 -5.65 3.79 2.59
CA THR A 86 -4.41 3.51 1.85
C THR A 86 -3.27 3.02 2.71
N PHE A 87 -3.18 3.48 3.97
CA PHE A 87 -2.08 3.09 4.85
C PHE A 87 -2.56 2.06 5.87
N VAL A 88 -1.74 1.05 6.07
CA VAL A 88 -1.95 0.04 7.10
C VAL A 88 -1.03 0.39 8.25
N ASP A 89 -1.61 0.84 9.36
CA ASP A 89 -0.86 0.95 10.60
C ASP A 89 -0.56 -0.45 11.14
N ALA A 90 0.59 -0.60 11.79
CA ALA A 90 0.94 -1.86 12.44
C ALA A 90 -0.17 -2.23 13.46
N PRO A 91 -0.78 -3.42 13.35
CA PRO A 91 -1.89 -3.79 14.20
C PRO A 91 -1.43 -3.81 15.67
N PRO A 92 -2.25 -3.31 16.61
CA PRO A 92 -1.84 -3.24 18.00
C PRO A 92 -1.65 -4.64 18.59
N LEU A 93 -0.64 -4.78 19.45
CA LEU A 93 -0.25 -6.06 20.07
C LEU A 93 -1.41 -6.74 20.80
N HIS A 94 -2.30 -5.98 21.41
CA HIS A 94 -3.49 -6.51 22.07
C HIS A 94 -4.39 -7.28 21.10
N THR A 95 -4.63 -6.74 19.90
CA THR A 95 -5.47 -7.39 18.87
C THR A 95 -4.82 -8.68 18.39
N VAL A 96 -3.51 -8.65 18.12
CA VAL A 96 -2.75 -9.86 17.73
C VAL A 96 -2.77 -10.89 18.86
N GLY A 97 -2.60 -10.48 20.11
CA GLY A 97 -2.64 -11.35 21.28
C GLY A 97 -4.01 -11.99 21.51
N MET A 98 -5.09 -11.23 21.32
CA MET A 98 -6.45 -11.73 21.40
C MET A 98 -6.71 -12.80 20.33
N ILE A 99 -6.32 -12.54 19.08
CA ILE A 99 -6.44 -13.51 17.98
C ILE A 99 -5.58 -14.75 18.27
N ALA A 100 -4.34 -14.56 18.73
CA ALA A 100 -3.46 -15.66 19.09
C ALA A 100 -4.05 -16.52 20.21
N SER A 101 -4.61 -15.93 21.26
CA SER A 101 -5.29 -16.67 22.33
C SER A 101 -6.50 -17.44 21.81
N GLN A 102 -7.25 -16.88 20.86
CA GLN A 102 -8.39 -17.54 20.25
C GLN A 102 -7.96 -18.73 19.38
N VAL A 103 -6.94 -18.56 18.54
CA VAL A 103 -6.40 -19.63 17.68
C VAL A 103 -5.75 -20.73 18.52
N ASN A 104 -4.94 -20.35 19.50
CA ASN A 104 -4.22 -21.28 20.38
C ASN A 104 -5.13 -22.00 21.39
N SER A 105 -6.42 -21.64 21.47
CA SER A 105 -7.39 -22.36 22.29
C SER A 105 -7.76 -23.73 21.71
N VAL A 106 -7.56 -23.92 20.40
CA VAL A 106 -7.79 -25.20 19.72
C VAL A 106 -6.57 -26.09 19.96
N PRO A 107 -6.72 -27.25 20.63
CA PRO A 107 -5.60 -28.15 20.83
C PRO A 107 -5.09 -28.67 19.50
N LEU A 108 -3.79 -28.94 19.44
CA LEU A 108 -3.17 -29.52 18.25
C LEU A 108 -3.82 -30.88 17.93
N PRO A 109 -4.07 -31.20 16.65
CA PRO A 109 -4.54 -32.53 16.25
C PRO A 109 -3.57 -33.62 16.74
N GLU A 110 -4.12 -34.79 17.08
CA GLU A 110 -3.30 -35.93 17.51
C GLU A 110 -2.26 -36.30 16.46
N VAL A 111 -0.99 -36.36 16.88
CA VAL A 111 0.12 -36.75 16.02
C VAL A 111 0.12 -38.26 15.87
N VAL A 112 -0.38 -38.76 14.75
CA VAL A 112 -0.22 -40.18 14.39
C VAL A 112 1.14 -40.34 13.73
N GLU A 113 2.02 -41.14 14.35
CA GLU A 113 3.31 -41.54 13.78
C GLU A 113 3.09 -42.43 12.55
N ARG A 114 2.86 -41.81 11.40
CA ARG A 114 2.99 -42.43 10.09
C ARG A 114 4.22 -41.86 9.42
N ASP A 115 5.06 -42.73 8.88
CA ASP A 115 6.18 -42.31 8.05
C ASP A 115 5.64 -41.68 6.76
N GLY A 116 5.55 -40.35 6.71
CA GLY A 116 5.13 -39.62 5.51
C GLY A 116 4.49 -38.25 5.76
N LEU A 117 4.27 -37.51 4.67
CA LEU A 117 3.56 -36.23 4.69
C LEU A 117 2.04 -36.47 4.76
N ARG A 118 1.35 -35.80 5.69
CA ARG A 118 -0.11 -35.81 5.77
C ARG A 118 -0.69 -34.86 4.71
N ILE A 119 -1.17 -35.42 3.62
CA ILE A 119 -2.07 -34.70 2.70
C ILE A 119 -3.44 -34.51 3.38
N PRO A 120 -4.12 -33.36 3.18
CA PRO A 120 -5.52 -33.24 3.53
C PRO A 120 -6.32 -34.41 2.95
N VAL A 121 -7.27 -34.96 3.72
CA VAL A 121 -8.08 -36.11 3.28
C VAL A 121 -9.15 -35.65 2.28
N ASP A 122 -9.55 -34.38 2.37
CA ASP A 122 -10.56 -33.80 1.50
C ASP A 122 -9.94 -33.34 0.18
N GLU A 123 -10.45 -33.88 -0.92
CA GLU A 123 -10.06 -33.54 -2.30
C GLU A 123 -10.28 -32.05 -2.64
N SER A 124 -11.11 -31.33 -1.88
CA SER A 124 -11.30 -29.88 -2.01
C SER A 124 -10.10 -29.06 -1.56
N ASP A 125 -9.30 -29.61 -0.65
CA ASP A 125 -8.11 -28.97 -0.11
C ASP A 125 -6.85 -29.34 -0.92
N LEU A 126 -7.01 -30.23 -1.91
CA LEU A 126 -5.96 -30.62 -2.85
C LEU A 126 -6.08 -29.83 -4.15
N LEU A 127 -5.03 -29.05 -4.45
CA LEU A 127 -4.87 -28.35 -5.73
C LEU A 127 -4.38 -29.28 -6.86
N THR A 128 -4.87 -30.52 -6.89
CA THR A 128 -4.54 -31.54 -7.91
C THR A 128 -5.51 -31.53 -9.08
N ASN A 129 -6.69 -30.93 -8.91
CA ASN A 129 -7.70 -30.84 -9.96
C ASN A 129 -7.25 -29.86 -11.06
N PRO A 130 -7.26 -30.26 -12.34
CA PRO A 130 -6.92 -29.35 -13.43
C PRO A 130 -7.98 -28.24 -13.53
N ASN A 131 -7.63 -27.04 -13.05
CA ASN A 131 -8.49 -25.84 -13.14
C ASN A 131 -8.40 -25.14 -14.51
N VAL A 132 -7.89 -25.84 -15.54
CA VAL A 132 -7.74 -25.31 -16.91
C VAL A 132 -8.68 -26.08 -17.83
N GLN A 133 -9.75 -25.41 -18.25
CA GLN A 133 -10.72 -25.94 -19.19
C GLN A 133 -10.40 -25.40 -20.60
N LEU A 134 -9.78 -26.23 -21.43
CA LEU A 134 -9.33 -25.84 -22.78
C LEU A 134 -10.48 -25.73 -23.81
N GLU A 135 -11.66 -26.26 -23.49
CA GLU A 135 -12.83 -26.26 -24.37
C GLU A 135 -14.04 -25.64 -23.64
N PRO A 136 -14.74 -24.64 -24.22
CA PRO A 136 -15.95 -24.08 -23.62
C PRO A 136 -17.07 -25.13 -23.61
N LYS A 137 -17.75 -25.29 -22.46
CA LYS A 137 -18.94 -26.16 -22.35
C LYS A 137 -20.03 -25.65 -23.32
N LYS A 138 -20.47 -26.54 -24.21
CA LYS A 138 -21.55 -26.33 -25.19
C LYS A 138 -22.93 -26.36 -24.52
#